data_AF-A0A2X2ZFR8-F1
#
_entry.id   AF-A0A2X2ZFR8-F1
#
_cell.length_a   1.000
_cell.length_b   1.000
_cell.length_c   1.000
_cell.angle_alpha   90.00
_cell.angle_beta   90.00
_cell.angle_gamma   90.00
#
_symmetry.space_group_name_H-M   'P 1'
#
loop_
_entity.id
_entity.type
_entity.pdbx_description
1 polymer ?
#
loop_
_entity_poly.entity_id
_entity_poly.type
_entity_poly.pdbx_seq_one_letter_code
_entity_poly.pdbx_strand_id
1 'polypeptide(L)'
;MKKINKEDSKRTFLRGWLRFLRSVERAKKKKPAQEKNGSLRFSDETTPVQNQVATFIENISIIKEYDSSILRRDAEKILIPKYFDLYDNPEKSLLFISAATKLIARGKWKSYIFDYKKNKKHCLGLECLLGVALTAARQSNINFKDTMIQINGIYPKDEQYLEIIRDVGLVKEISNAAPGKVLDSTEASKKANPKKRIFSADSIGKENASAFAHDRKNVTAEKFTAYINECLNDHNLKLVHEAEKHLTSCMGELLDNAERHCGLEQRPRWYLRGFVNNNVRNPICELAVFNFGKTISETFDNLPEDHFSLSQQVNPYINKHIKKKGMFKEGLTTVAALQGRVSCKNEKETDSSGTGTIELLKLFQDMHDNLKKMGRDIKGGIKMTLISGSTHINFDGSYKLKQRLVNDEESDIFTYPFNDVGLESEPDRNYLKRMKDARFPGVMINIRFPLPENATQRT
;
A
#
# COMPACT_ATOMS: atom_id res chain seq x y z
N MET A 1 50.31 32.53 -49.84
CA MET A 1 49.53 31.51 -49.10
C MET A 1 50.17 30.14 -49.29
N LYS A 2 50.73 29.53 -48.23
CA LYS A 2 51.35 28.19 -48.31
C LYS A 2 50.25 27.14 -48.55
N LYS A 3 50.35 26.38 -49.65
CA LYS A 3 49.46 25.25 -49.95
C LYS A 3 49.61 24.19 -48.85
N ILE A 4 48.58 24.04 -48.01
CA ILE A 4 48.53 22.98 -47.00
C ILE A 4 48.44 21.65 -47.76
N ASN A 5 49.42 20.78 -47.52
CA ASN A 5 49.50 19.47 -48.14
C ASN A 5 48.29 18.61 -47.71
N LYS A 6 47.53 18.07 -48.67
CA LYS A 6 46.26 17.33 -48.44
C LYS A 6 46.44 16.10 -47.54
N GLU A 7 47.64 15.51 -47.52
CA GLU A 7 47.94 14.38 -46.65
C GLU A 7 48.08 14.79 -45.19
N ASP A 8 48.67 15.96 -44.92
CA ASP A 8 48.82 16.50 -43.56
C ASP A 8 47.49 16.96 -42.97
N SER A 9 46.60 17.52 -43.79
CA SER A 9 45.25 17.88 -43.33
C SER A 9 44.43 16.65 -42.97
N LYS A 10 44.51 15.57 -43.78
CA LYS A 10 43.85 14.28 -43.50
C LYS A 10 44.40 13.61 -42.24
N ARG A 11 45.73 13.63 -42.04
CA ARG A 11 46.37 13.11 -40.82
C ARG A 11 45.95 13.89 -39.58
N THR A 12 45.88 15.22 -39.69
CA THR A 12 45.47 16.10 -38.58
C THR A 12 44.00 15.89 -38.22
N PHE A 13 43.13 15.76 -39.22
CA PHE A 13 41.72 15.42 -39.04
C PHE A 13 41.53 14.07 -38.34
N LEU A 14 42.21 13.02 -38.83
CA LEU A 14 42.14 11.68 -38.22
C LEU A 14 42.64 11.67 -36.78
N ARG A 15 43.71 12.41 -36.47
CA ARG A 15 44.20 12.56 -35.09
C ARG A 15 43.21 13.31 -34.20
N GLY A 16 42.58 14.37 -34.71
CA GLY A 16 41.52 15.11 -34.02
C GLY A 16 40.31 14.23 -33.74
N TRP A 17 39.87 13.47 -34.74
CA TRP A 17 38.76 12.54 -34.66
C TRP A 17 39.01 11.41 -33.66
N LEU A 18 40.20 10.79 -33.67
CA LEU A 18 40.58 9.78 -32.68
C LEU A 18 40.65 10.36 -31.26
N ARG A 19 41.09 11.62 -31.09
CA ARG A 19 41.05 12.31 -29.79
C ARG A 19 39.62 12.52 -29.30
N PHE A 20 38.72 12.92 -30.20
CA PHE A 20 37.31 13.08 -29.92
C PHE A 20 36.64 11.75 -29.55
N LEU A 21 36.86 10.69 -30.32
CA LEU A 21 36.32 9.36 -29.99
C LEU A 21 36.84 8.86 -28.64
N ARG A 22 38.12 9.05 -28.33
CA ARG A 22 38.69 8.72 -27.01
C ARG A 22 38.14 9.61 -25.89
N SER A 23 37.80 10.87 -26.15
CA SER A 23 37.19 11.74 -25.13
C SER A 23 35.76 11.34 -24.84
N VAL A 24 34.99 10.95 -25.88
CA VAL A 24 33.64 10.40 -25.75
C VAL A 24 33.65 9.04 -25.04
N GLU A 25 34.59 8.15 -25.37
CA GLU A 25 34.78 6.89 -24.64
C GLU A 25 35.21 7.11 -23.19
N ARG A 26 36.10 8.07 -22.92
CA ARG A 26 36.48 8.44 -21.54
C ARG A 26 35.31 9.06 -20.78
N ALA A 27 34.45 9.84 -21.44
CA ALA A 27 33.23 10.37 -20.83
C ALA A 27 32.23 9.25 -20.52
N LYS A 28 32.12 8.22 -21.37
CA LYS A 28 31.33 7.01 -21.11
C LYS A 28 31.95 6.06 -20.08
N LYS A 29 33.29 6.03 -19.95
CA LYS A 29 34.05 5.22 -18.98
C LYS A 29 34.30 5.92 -17.64
N LYS A 30 34.06 7.23 -17.53
CA LYS A 30 33.91 7.87 -16.22
C LYS A 30 32.69 7.21 -15.59
N LYS A 31 32.93 6.21 -14.74
CA LYS A 31 31.93 5.75 -13.77
C LYS A 31 31.34 7.04 -13.19
N PRO A 32 30.00 7.20 -13.13
CA PRO A 32 29.44 8.27 -12.33
C PRO A 32 30.16 8.18 -10.99
N ALA A 33 30.69 9.30 -10.51
CA ALA A 33 31.25 9.36 -9.18
C ALA A 33 30.23 8.63 -8.29
N GLN A 34 30.67 7.63 -7.52
CA GLN A 34 29.84 7.14 -6.44
C GLN A 34 29.52 8.40 -5.63
N GLU A 35 28.31 8.93 -5.79
CA GLU A 35 27.80 9.98 -4.95
C GLU A 35 27.98 9.41 -3.55
N LYS A 36 28.94 9.98 -2.82
CA LYS A 36 29.06 9.75 -1.38
C LYS A 36 27.65 9.90 -0.84
N ASN A 37 27.14 8.89 -0.14
CA ASN A 37 25.79 8.85 0.45
C ASN A 37 25.35 10.24 0.90
N GLY A 38 24.68 10.96 0.01
CA GLY A 38 24.28 12.33 0.22
C GLY A 38 22.83 12.33 0.66
N SER A 39 22.45 13.26 1.54
CA SER A 39 21.04 13.47 1.79
C SER A 39 20.37 14.00 0.52
N LEU A 40 19.28 13.37 0.11
CA LEU A 40 18.43 13.87 -0.96
C LEU A 40 17.51 14.95 -0.38
N ARG A 41 17.66 16.17 -0.90
CA ARG A 41 16.78 17.32 -0.61
C ARG A 41 16.01 17.73 -1.86
N PHE A 42 14.77 18.16 -1.68
CA PHE A 42 13.97 18.77 -2.73
C PHE A 42 14.01 20.29 -2.57
N SER A 43 14.29 21.02 -3.67
CA SER A 43 14.64 22.45 -3.62
C SER A 43 13.47 23.39 -3.31
N ASP A 44 12.25 22.97 -3.62
CA ASP A 44 11.03 23.75 -3.38
C ASP A 44 10.03 22.84 -2.66
N GLU A 45 9.96 22.92 -1.33
CA GLU A 45 8.95 22.22 -0.51
C GLU A 45 7.79 23.15 -0.11
N THR A 46 7.89 24.46 -0.40
CA THR A 46 6.91 25.45 0.05
C THR A 46 5.77 25.64 -0.93
N THR A 47 6.03 25.47 -2.23
CA THR A 47 4.98 25.59 -3.25
C THR A 47 3.99 24.42 -3.10
N PRO A 48 2.68 24.68 -2.92
CA PRO A 48 1.69 23.62 -2.79
C PRO A 48 1.46 22.91 -4.13
N VAL A 49 1.47 21.58 -4.09
CA VAL A 49 1.06 20.75 -5.23
C VAL A 49 -0.47 20.81 -5.33
N GLN A 50 -1.00 21.21 -6.49
CA GLN A 50 -2.45 21.33 -6.72
C GLN A 50 -3.12 19.97 -6.98
N ASN A 51 -2.86 18.99 -6.11
CA ASN A 51 -3.53 17.70 -6.12
C ASN A 51 -3.52 17.11 -4.70
N GLN A 52 -4.72 16.89 -4.16
CA GLN A 52 -4.89 16.44 -2.78
C GLN A 52 -4.22 15.09 -2.50
N VAL A 53 -4.26 14.14 -3.45
CA VAL A 53 -3.61 12.83 -3.29
C VAL A 53 -2.10 13.01 -3.24
N ALA A 54 -1.52 13.82 -4.14
CA ALA A 54 -0.10 14.12 -4.10
C ALA A 54 0.30 14.76 -2.76
N THR A 55 -0.49 15.71 -2.25
CA THR A 55 -0.25 16.33 -0.93
C THR A 55 -0.26 15.31 0.21
N PHE A 56 -1.23 14.39 0.24
CA PHE A 56 -1.23 13.31 1.22
C PHE A 56 0.06 12.48 1.13
N ILE A 57 0.45 12.06 -0.07
CA ILE A 57 1.67 11.25 -0.26
C ILE A 57 2.95 12.01 0.14
N GLU A 58 3.05 13.32 -0.13
CA GLU A 58 4.20 14.11 0.31
C GLU A 58 4.30 14.17 1.85
N ASN A 59 3.16 14.23 2.53
CA ASN A 59 3.06 14.23 4.00
C ASN A 59 3.36 12.87 4.64
N ILE A 60 3.60 11.82 3.84
CA ILE A 60 4.07 10.54 4.38
C ILE A 60 5.42 10.69 5.06
N SER A 61 6.32 11.52 4.52
CA SER A 61 7.65 11.71 5.09
C SER A 61 7.63 12.80 6.16
N ILE A 62 8.04 12.45 7.37
CA ILE A 62 8.24 13.41 8.48
C ILE A 62 9.57 14.13 8.30
N ILE A 63 10.54 13.45 7.69
CA ILE A 63 11.87 13.99 7.38
C ILE A 63 11.85 14.81 6.10
N LYS A 64 12.68 15.86 6.07
CA LYS A 64 12.93 16.70 4.87
C LYS A 64 14.11 16.18 4.04
N GLU A 65 14.99 15.43 4.67
CA GLU A 65 16.19 14.87 4.07
C GLU A 65 16.08 13.36 4.01
N TYR A 66 16.07 12.81 2.80
CA TYR A 66 16.03 11.36 2.63
C TYR A 66 17.45 10.83 2.54
N ASP A 67 17.70 9.68 3.17
CA ASP A 67 18.90 8.92 2.88
C ASP A 67 18.91 8.52 1.40
N SER A 68 20.04 8.69 0.70
CA SER A 68 20.21 8.31 -0.71
C SER A 68 19.78 6.87 -1.04
N SER A 69 19.81 5.95 -0.06
CA SER A 69 19.36 4.57 -0.22
C SER A 69 17.84 4.43 -0.40
N ILE A 70 17.05 5.44 0.03
CA ILE A 70 15.60 5.49 -0.18
C ILE A 70 15.30 5.62 -1.67
N LEU A 71 15.88 6.63 -2.34
CA LEU A 71 15.68 6.87 -3.77
C LEU A 71 17.00 6.68 -4.52
N ARG A 72 17.36 5.42 -4.75
CA ARG A 72 18.57 5.07 -5.49
C ARG A 72 18.41 5.33 -6.97
N ARG A 73 19.47 5.83 -7.60
CA ARG A 73 19.54 6.05 -9.04
C ARG A 73 20.66 5.26 -9.68
N ASP A 74 20.42 4.79 -10.89
CA ASP A 74 21.43 4.20 -11.78
C ASP A 74 21.37 4.96 -13.11
N ALA A 75 22.32 5.88 -13.30
CA ALA A 75 22.25 6.93 -14.31
C ALA A 75 20.92 7.72 -14.21
N GLU A 76 20.08 7.67 -15.24
CA GLU A 76 18.79 8.38 -15.30
C GLU A 76 17.62 7.56 -14.73
N LYS A 77 17.87 6.35 -14.22
CA LYS A 77 16.83 5.43 -13.75
C LYS A 77 16.66 5.48 -12.25
N ILE A 78 15.42 5.52 -11.80
CA ILE A 78 15.02 5.37 -10.39
C ILE A 78 14.87 3.88 -10.12
N LEU A 79 15.66 3.36 -9.18
CA LEU A 79 15.62 1.95 -8.83
C LEU A 79 14.51 1.69 -7.80
N ILE A 80 13.59 0.78 -8.12
CA ILE A 80 12.60 0.30 -7.14
C ILE A 80 13.34 -0.41 -6.00
N PRO A 81 12.94 -0.21 -4.73
CA PRO A 81 13.54 -0.92 -3.61
C PRO A 81 13.55 -2.44 -3.81
N LYS A 82 14.63 -3.10 -3.37
CA LYS A 82 14.76 -4.57 -3.47
C LYS A 82 13.62 -5.28 -2.71
N TYR A 83 13.24 -4.71 -1.57
CA TYR A 83 12.10 -5.14 -0.76
C TYR A 83 11.14 -3.96 -0.69
N PHE A 84 10.06 -4.05 -1.47
CA PHE A 84 9.07 -2.99 -1.66
C PHE A 84 7.70 -3.48 -1.20
N ASP A 85 7.59 -3.79 0.09
CA ASP A 85 6.44 -4.47 0.68
C ASP A 85 6.00 -3.79 2.00
N LEU A 86 4.72 -3.95 2.37
CA LEU A 86 4.16 -3.38 3.61
C LEU A 86 4.23 -4.33 4.80
N TYR A 87 4.53 -5.61 4.59
CA TYR A 87 4.52 -6.63 5.65
C TYR A 87 5.80 -6.60 6.49
N ASP A 88 6.93 -6.53 5.81
CA ASP A 88 8.27 -6.61 6.38
C ASP A 88 8.99 -5.24 6.32
N ASN A 89 8.70 -4.40 5.31
CA ASN A 89 9.45 -3.15 5.04
C ASN A 89 8.57 -1.89 4.80
N PRO A 90 7.54 -1.61 5.63
CA PRO A 90 6.57 -0.54 5.35
C PRO A 90 7.21 0.85 5.31
N GLU A 91 8.00 1.22 6.32
CA GLU A 91 8.58 2.57 6.43
C GLU A 91 9.44 2.94 5.22
N LYS A 92 10.41 2.10 4.86
CA LYS A 92 11.29 2.36 3.70
C LYS A 92 10.51 2.41 2.40
N SER A 93 9.48 1.58 2.24
CA SER A 93 8.64 1.55 1.04
C SER A 93 7.79 2.82 0.93
N LEU A 94 7.20 3.28 2.03
CA LEU A 94 6.43 4.51 2.09
C LEU A 94 7.30 5.76 1.87
N LEU A 95 8.50 5.80 2.46
CA LEU A 95 9.48 6.86 2.19
C LEU A 95 9.90 6.89 0.73
N PHE A 96 10.07 5.74 0.08
CA PHE A 96 10.35 5.67 -1.36
C PHE A 96 9.22 6.29 -2.17
N ILE A 97 7.96 5.94 -1.90
CA ILE A 97 6.79 6.51 -2.60
C ILE A 97 6.75 8.03 -2.39
N SER A 98 6.92 8.51 -1.15
CA SER A 98 6.97 9.94 -0.84
C SER A 98 8.06 10.67 -1.62
N ALA A 99 9.29 10.13 -1.62
CA ALA A 99 10.42 10.71 -2.34
C ALA A 99 10.20 10.68 -3.87
N ALA A 100 9.66 9.59 -4.42
CA ALA A 100 9.37 9.46 -5.83
C ALA A 100 8.27 10.45 -6.26
N THR A 101 7.23 10.61 -5.46
CA THR A 101 6.17 11.60 -5.68
C THR A 101 6.71 13.02 -5.65
N LYS A 102 7.49 13.40 -4.62
CA LYS A 102 8.15 14.72 -4.57
C LYS A 102 9.03 14.95 -5.79
N LEU A 103 9.81 13.95 -6.20
CA LEU A 103 10.65 14.03 -7.39
C LEU A 103 9.84 14.31 -8.65
N ILE A 104 8.70 13.63 -8.85
CA ILE A 104 7.86 13.85 -10.02
C ILE A 104 7.09 15.16 -9.94
N ALA A 105 6.51 15.51 -8.78
CA ALA A 105 5.69 16.71 -8.63
C ALA A 105 6.52 18.01 -8.66
N ARG A 106 7.78 17.96 -8.22
CA ARG A 106 8.64 19.14 -8.02
C ARG A 106 9.89 19.13 -8.88
N GLY A 107 10.16 18.03 -9.58
CA GLY A 107 11.33 17.91 -10.44
C GLY A 107 11.20 18.70 -11.73
N LYS A 108 12.36 18.97 -12.33
CA LYS A 108 12.51 19.78 -13.56
C LYS A 108 12.62 18.93 -14.83
N TRP A 109 12.43 17.61 -14.72
CA TRP A 109 12.52 16.69 -15.85
C TRP A 109 11.13 16.31 -16.33
N LYS A 110 10.96 16.21 -17.66
CA LYS A 110 9.69 15.84 -18.30
C LYS A 110 9.49 14.32 -18.41
N SER A 111 10.48 13.52 -18.03
CA SER A 111 10.45 12.07 -18.13
C SER A 111 11.25 11.42 -17.01
N TYR A 112 10.71 10.35 -16.43
CA TYR A 112 11.37 9.52 -15.41
C TYR A 112 11.23 8.04 -15.77
N ILE A 113 12.28 7.25 -15.48
CA ILE A 113 12.30 5.80 -15.74
C ILE A 113 12.40 5.05 -14.41
N PHE A 114 11.41 4.20 -14.11
CA PHE A 114 11.41 3.32 -12.93
C PHE A 114 11.89 1.92 -13.30
N ASP A 115 12.93 1.41 -12.63
CA ASP A 115 13.54 0.12 -12.93
C ASP A 115 13.25 -0.92 -11.84
N TYR A 116 12.48 -1.95 -12.19
CA TYR A 116 12.09 -3.06 -11.32
C TYR A 116 13.04 -4.26 -11.39
N LYS A 117 14.09 -4.26 -12.24
CA LYS A 117 14.94 -5.45 -12.48
C LYS A 117 15.58 -6.07 -11.24
N LYS A 118 15.80 -5.28 -10.19
CA LYS A 118 16.43 -5.71 -8.93
C LYS A 118 15.41 -5.90 -7.79
N ASN A 119 14.12 -5.65 -8.04
CA ASN A 119 13.06 -5.91 -7.05
C ASN A 119 12.90 -7.42 -6.82
N LYS A 120 12.76 -7.83 -5.56
CA LYS A 120 12.63 -9.23 -5.15
C LYS A 120 11.37 -9.52 -4.35
N LYS A 121 10.83 -8.51 -3.67
CA LYS A 121 9.57 -8.61 -2.92
C LYS A 121 8.74 -7.36 -3.21
N HIS A 122 7.45 -7.56 -3.33
CA HIS A 122 6.48 -6.50 -3.32
C HIS A 122 5.16 -6.94 -2.71
N CYS A 123 4.19 -6.02 -2.64
CA CYS A 123 2.80 -6.33 -2.37
C CYS A 123 1.86 -5.47 -3.21
N LEU A 124 0.66 -5.99 -3.45
CA LEU A 124 -0.39 -5.35 -4.25
C LEU A 124 -0.66 -3.91 -3.79
N GLY A 125 -0.79 -3.71 -2.47
CA GLY A 125 -1.10 -2.40 -1.89
C GLY A 125 -0.06 -1.33 -2.22
N LEU A 126 1.24 -1.65 -2.23
CA LEU A 126 2.28 -0.66 -2.57
C LEU A 126 2.33 -0.36 -4.06
N GLU A 127 2.14 -1.36 -4.93
CA GLU A 127 2.10 -1.12 -6.37
C GLU A 127 0.90 -0.25 -6.77
N CYS A 128 -0.25 -0.45 -6.12
CA CYS A 128 -1.41 0.42 -6.29
C CYS A 128 -1.16 1.82 -5.71
N LEU A 129 -0.64 1.92 -4.48
CA LEU A 129 -0.34 3.21 -3.85
C LEU A 129 0.67 4.03 -4.68
N LEU A 130 1.72 3.37 -5.20
CA LEU A 130 2.67 3.99 -6.12
C LEU A 130 1.98 4.46 -7.40
N GLY A 131 1.11 3.63 -7.98
CA GLY A 131 0.32 3.99 -9.16
C GLY A 131 -0.53 5.24 -8.95
N VAL A 132 -1.31 5.26 -7.88
CA VAL A 132 -2.14 6.40 -7.47
C VAL A 132 -1.29 7.65 -7.23
N ALA A 133 -0.19 7.50 -6.51
CA ALA A 133 0.72 8.58 -6.14
C ALA A 133 1.40 9.24 -7.35
N LEU A 134 1.99 8.44 -8.23
CA LEU A 134 2.72 8.95 -9.39
C LEU A 134 1.79 9.48 -10.47
N THR A 135 0.58 8.92 -10.59
CA THR A 135 -0.49 9.44 -11.45
C THR A 135 -0.92 10.84 -11.01
N ALA A 136 -1.12 11.05 -9.71
CA ALA A 136 -1.42 12.38 -9.17
C ALA A 136 -0.25 13.35 -9.42
N ALA A 137 0.99 12.93 -9.12
CA ALA A 137 2.18 13.77 -9.24
C ALA A 137 2.44 14.23 -10.68
N ARG A 138 2.33 13.32 -11.66
CA ARG A 138 2.62 13.64 -13.07
C ARG A 138 1.63 14.63 -13.70
N GLN A 139 0.41 14.69 -13.17
CA GLN A 139 -0.65 15.60 -13.61
C GLN A 139 -0.56 16.97 -12.92
N SER A 140 0.18 17.08 -11.82
CA SER A 140 0.20 18.27 -10.95
C SER A 140 1.63 18.79 -10.70
N ASN A 141 2.54 18.55 -11.64
CA ASN A 141 3.91 19.05 -11.53
C ASN A 141 3.93 20.59 -11.51
N ILE A 142 4.60 21.17 -10.52
CA ILE A 142 4.60 22.63 -10.29
C ILE A 142 5.41 23.42 -11.34
N ASN A 143 6.38 22.77 -11.98
CA ASN A 143 7.25 23.38 -13.00
C ASN A 143 6.66 23.27 -14.42
N PHE A 144 5.67 22.39 -14.63
CA PHE A 144 5.12 22.09 -15.94
C PHE A 144 3.58 22.08 -15.89
N LYS A 145 2.97 23.26 -16.09
CA LYS A 145 1.51 23.44 -15.99
C LYS A 145 0.72 22.79 -17.13
N ASP A 146 1.26 22.87 -18.35
CA ASP A 146 0.57 22.41 -19.58
C ASP A 146 1.20 21.15 -20.17
N THR A 147 1.97 20.40 -19.38
CA THR A 147 2.64 19.19 -19.86
C THR A 147 2.58 18.10 -18.82
N MET A 148 1.99 16.96 -19.21
CA MET A 148 2.01 15.76 -18.37
C MET A 148 3.41 15.14 -18.36
N ILE A 149 3.96 14.93 -17.17
CA ILE A 149 5.25 14.27 -17.00
C ILE A 149 5.15 12.83 -17.50
N GLN A 150 6.14 12.39 -18.28
CA GLN A 150 6.20 11.02 -18.78
C GLN A 150 6.78 10.10 -17.71
N ILE A 151 6.10 8.98 -17.48
CA ILE A 151 6.57 7.92 -16.60
C ILE A 151 6.80 6.70 -17.47
N ASN A 152 8.04 6.25 -17.49
CA ASN A 152 8.49 5.06 -18.19
C ASN A 152 8.93 4.01 -17.16
N GLY A 153 8.96 2.76 -17.57
CA GLY A 153 9.27 1.65 -16.67
C GLY A 153 10.05 0.53 -17.35
N ILE A 154 10.79 -0.21 -16.54
CA ILE A 154 11.39 -1.49 -16.91
C ILE A 154 10.82 -2.54 -15.95
N TYR A 155 10.08 -3.51 -16.50
CA TYR A 155 9.45 -4.57 -15.73
C TYR A 155 10.44 -5.47 -14.98
N PRO A 156 9.99 -6.13 -13.89
CA PRO A 156 10.76 -7.19 -13.25
C PRO A 156 10.90 -8.40 -14.18
N LYS A 157 11.83 -9.29 -13.85
CA LYS A 157 12.00 -10.56 -14.59
C LYS A 157 10.95 -11.60 -14.22
N ASP A 158 10.37 -11.49 -13.03
CA ASP A 158 9.35 -12.40 -12.54
C ASP A 158 7.99 -12.06 -13.18
N GLU A 159 7.34 -13.06 -13.77
CA GLU A 159 6.09 -12.89 -14.52
C GLU A 159 4.89 -12.60 -13.62
N GLN A 160 4.78 -13.25 -12.45
CA GLN A 160 3.72 -12.96 -11.47
C GLN A 160 3.78 -11.49 -11.07
N TYR A 161 5.00 -11.00 -10.91
CA TYR A 161 5.30 -9.65 -10.48
C TYR A 161 5.03 -8.61 -11.55
N LEU A 162 5.36 -8.94 -12.80
CA LEU A 162 5.00 -8.13 -13.96
C LEU A 162 3.49 -7.93 -14.04
N GLU A 163 2.70 -8.99 -13.86
CA GLU A 163 1.23 -8.93 -13.96
C GLU A 163 0.61 -8.00 -12.91
N ILE A 164 1.09 -8.00 -11.67
CA ILE A 164 0.62 -7.05 -10.64
C ILE A 164 0.85 -5.62 -11.09
N ILE A 165 2.06 -5.28 -11.53
CA ILE A 165 2.41 -3.91 -11.97
C ILE A 165 1.60 -3.49 -13.20
N ARG A 166 1.48 -4.39 -14.18
CA ARG A 166 0.83 -4.14 -15.47
C ARG A 166 -0.68 -4.01 -15.33
N ASP A 167 -1.30 -4.96 -14.65
CA ASP A 167 -2.74 -5.17 -14.75
C ASP A 167 -3.52 -4.55 -13.58
N VAL A 168 -2.86 -4.19 -12.47
CA VAL A 168 -3.50 -3.58 -11.28
C VAL A 168 -2.73 -2.40 -10.68
N GLY A 169 -1.39 -2.40 -10.78
CA GLY A 169 -0.51 -1.40 -10.19
C GLY A 169 -0.25 -0.19 -11.08
N LEU A 170 0.98 0.33 -11.01
CA LEU A 170 1.41 1.59 -11.64
C LEU A 170 0.96 1.78 -13.09
N VAL A 171 1.12 0.76 -13.94
CA VAL A 171 0.78 0.86 -15.37
C VAL A 171 -0.73 0.98 -15.55
N LYS A 172 -1.50 0.20 -14.81
CA LYS A 172 -2.96 0.23 -14.88
C LYS A 172 -3.53 1.55 -14.37
N GLU A 173 -3.03 2.04 -13.23
CA GLU A 173 -3.46 3.32 -12.65
C GLU A 173 -3.18 4.49 -13.60
N ILE A 174 -1.99 4.52 -14.21
CA ILE A 174 -1.64 5.51 -15.23
C ILE A 174 -2.56 5.40 -16.45
N SER A 175 -2.82 4.17 -16.93
CA SER A 175 -3.65 3.94 -18.12
C SER A 175 -5.10 4.37 -17.92
N ASN A 176 -5.65 4.23 -16.72
CA ASN A 176 -7.02 4.64 -16.43
C ASN A 176 -7.16 6.17 -16.33
N ALA A 177 -6.07 6.88 -16.00
CA ALA A 177 -6.09 8.31 -15.71
C ALA A 177 -5.69 9.22 -16.88
N ALA A 178 -5.21 8.67 -18.01
CA ALA A 178 -4.76 9.44 -19.17
C ALA A 178 -5.64 9.20 -20.40
N PRO A 179 -6.12 10.24 -21.11
CA PRO A 179 -6.63 10.08 -22.47
C PRO A 179 -5.43 9.90 -23.42
N GLY A 180 -5.16 8.65 -23.80
CA GLY A 180 -4.05 8.28 -24.68
C GLY A 180 -3.44 6.93 -24.26
N LYS A 181 -3.15 6.06 -25.24
CA LYS A 181 -2.68 4.69 -24.97
C LYS A 181 -1.35 4.71 -24.22
N VAL A 182 -1.28 4.03 -23.08
CA VAL A 182 -0.01 3.64 -22.47
C VAL A 182 0.69 2.67 -23.43
N LEU A 183 1.94 2.95 -23.78
CA LEU A 183 2.74 2.06 -24.62
C LEU A 183 3.37 0.97 -23.75
N ASP A 184 2.82 -0.23 -23.80
CA ASP A 184 3.38 -1.39 -23.12
C ASP A 184 4.01 -2.35 -24.15
N SER A 185 5.34 -2.40 -24.18
CA SER A 185 6.09 -3.31 -25.07
C SER A 185 5.79 -4.80 -24.85
N THR A 186 5.23 -5.15 -23.70
CA THR A 186 4.84 -6.54 -23.37
C THR A 186 3.44 -6.88 -23.85
N GLU A 187 2.65 -5.89 -24.30
CA GLU A 187 1.27 -6.08 -24.74
C GLU A 187 1.19 -6.99 -25.98
N ALA A 188 2.12 -6.82 -26.93
CA ALA A 188 2.21 -7.69 -28.11
C ALA A 188 2.58 -9.14 -27.76
N SER A 189 3.34 -9.34 -26.67
CA SER A 189 3.69 -10.66 -26.15
C SER A 189 2.74 -11.16 -25.05
N LYS A 190 1.64 -10.43 -24.78
CA LYS A 190 0.72 -10.73 -23.69
C LYS A 190 0.01 -12.04 -23.99
N LYS A 191 0.48 -13.12 -23.36
CA LYS A 191 -0.28 -14.35 -23.29
C LYS A 191 -1.51 -14.07 -22.42
N ALA A 192 -2.69 -14.43 -22.93
CA ALA A 192 -3.88 -14.43 -22.10
C ALA A 192 -3.64 -15.36 -20.91
N ASN A 193 -3.71 -14.83 -19.70
CA ASN A 193 -3.69 -15.60 -18.48
C ASN A 193 -5.15 -15.76 -18.01
N PRO A 194 -5.87 -16.82 -18.45
CA PRO A 194 -7.27 -17.03 -18.07
C PRO A 194 -7.43 -17.37 -16.58
N LYS A 195 -6.32 -17.72 -15.91
CA LYS A 195 -6.24 -18.06 -14.49
C LYS A 195 -5.88 -16.85 -13.62
N LYS A 196 -5.82 -15.66 -14.19
CA LYS A 196 -5.63 -14.41 -13.45
C LYS A 196 -6.98 -13.81 -13.09
N ARG A 197 -7.15 -13.47 -11.82
CA ARG A 197 -8.35 -12.81 -11.30
C ARG A 197 -7.95 -11.46 -10.72
N ILE A 198 -8.63 -10.40 -11.13
CA ILE A 198 -8.37 -9.02 -10.71
C ILE A 198 -9.65 -8.41 -10.20
N PHE A 199 -9.55 -7.70 -9.08
CA PHE A 199 -10.61 -6.85 -8.58
C PHE A 199 -10.09 -5.43 -8.40
N SER A 200 -10.89 -4.45 -8.82
CA SER A 200 -10.58 -3.03 -8.63
C SER A 200 -11.87 -2.26 -8.43
N ALA A 201 -11.96 -1.56 -7.31
CA ALA A 201 -13.05 -0.64 -7.01
C ALA A 201 -12.49 0.58 -6.29
N ASP A 202 -13.02 1.75 -6.64
CA ASP A 202 -12.69 3.02 -6.01
C ASP A 202 -13.99 3.70 -5.54
N SER A 203 -13.91 4.60 -4.58
CA SER A 203 -14.92 5.63 -4.36
C SER A 203 -14.36 7.00 -4.76
N ILE A 204 -15.16 7.79 -5.48
CA ILE A 204 -14.83 9.16 -5.88
C ILE A 204 -16.03 10.04 -5.55
N GLY A 205 -15.98 10.76 -4.43
CA GLY A 205 -17.03 11.70 -4.05
C GLY A 205 -18.09 11.09 -3.13
N LYS A 206 -18.80 11.92 -2.34
CA LYS A 206 -20.11 11.52 -1.82
C LYS A 206 -21.09 11.56 -2.98
N GLU A 207 -21.83 10.49 -3.18
CA GLU A 207 -23.01 10.51 -4.04
C GLU A 207 -24.09 11.35 -3.35
N ASN A 208 -24.78 12.21 -4.10
CA ASN A 208 -25.89 13.00 -3.57
C ASN A 208 -26.94 12.05 -2.97
N ALA A 209 -27.43 12.35 -1.77
CA ALA A 209 -28.50 11.58 -1.14
C ALA A 209 -29.74 11.57 -2.04
N SER A 210 -29.90 10.48 -2.80
CA SER A 210 -31.13 10.10 -3.48
C SER A 210 -31.58 8.77 -2.89
N ALA A 211 -32.86 8.44 -3.00
CA ALA A 211 -33.37 7.13 -2.60
C ALA A 211 -32.67 5.94 -3.31
N PHE A 212 -31.82 6.22 -4.32
CA PHE A 212 -30.99 5.28 -5.08
C PHE A 212 -29.48 5.38 -4.77
N ALA A 213 -29.03 6.34 -3.94
CA ALA A 213 -27.61 6.53 -3.59
C ALA A 213 -27.13 5.61 -2.45
N HIS A 214 -28.01 4.73 -1.98
CA HIS A 214 -27.68 3.60 -1.13
C HIS A 214 -27.39 2.39 -2.01
N ASP A 215 -26.16 2.23 -2.54
CA ASP A 215 -25.67 0.86 -2.80
C ASP A 215 -24.19 0.69 -3.15
N ARG A 216 -23.42 1.73 -3.51
CA ARG A 216 -22.07 1.48 -4.09
C ARG A 216 -21.14 0.66 -3.18
N LYS A 217 -21.17 0.88 -1.87
CA LYS A 217 -20.39 0.11 -0.89
C LYS A 217 -20.87 -1.33 -0.78
N ASN A 218 -22.17 -1.53 -0.62
CA ASN A 218 -22.76 -2.86 -0.50
C ASN A 218 -22.58 -3.65 -1.81
N VAL A 219 -22.86 -3.04 -2.96
CA VAL A 219 -22.53 -3.58 -4.30
C VAL A 219 -21.05 -3.89 -4.44
N THR A 220 -20.16 -3.03 -3.92
CA THR A 220 -18.72 -3.31 -3.97
C THR A 220 -18.36 -4.50 -3.09
N ALA A 221 -18.94 -4.60 -1.88
CA ALA A 221 -18.74 -5.73 -0.98
C ALA A 221 -19.26 -7.04 -1.59
N GLU A 222 -20.46 -7.04 -2.19
CA GLU A 222 -21.02 -8.18 -2.90
C GLU A 222 -20.16 -8.60 -4.09
N LYS A 223 -19.75 -7.65 -4.93
CA LYS A 223 -18.84 -7.91 -6.07
C LYS A 223 -17.49 -8.44 -5.60
N PHE A 224 -16.99 -7.96 -4.47
CA PHE A 224 -15.74 -8.44 -3.91
C PHE A 224 -15.88 -9.88 -3.39
N THR A 225 -16.97 -10.19 -2.70
CA THR A 225 -17.28 -11.56 -2.27
C THR A 225 -17.42 -12.50 -3.47
N ALA A 226 -18.11 -12.07 -4.53
CA ALA A 226 -18.20 -12.82 -5.78
C ALA A 226 -16.80 -13.06 -6.38
N TYR A 227 -15.93 -12.04 -6.38
CA TYR A 227 -14.54 -12.17 -6.81
C TYR A 227 -13.74 -13.20 -5.99
N ILE A 228 -13.88 -13.22 -4.66
CA ILE A 228 -13.22 -14.22 -3.81
C ILE A 228 -13.75 -15.63 -4.13
N ASN A 229 -15.07 -15.78 -4.32
CA ASN A 229 -15.66 -17.04 -4.75
C ASN A 229 -15.14 -17.50 -6.11
N GLU A 230 -14.97 -16.60 -7.09
CA GLU A 230 -14.34 -16.91 -8.38
C GLU A 230 -12.88 -17.39 -8.20
N CYS A 231 -12.12 -16.73 -7.32
CA CYS A 231 -10.75 -17.12 -7.02
C CYS A 231 -10.68 -18.52 -6.39
N LEU A 232 -11.62 -18.85 -5.50
CA LEU A 232 -11.70 -20.16 -4.85
C LEU A 232 -12.20 -21.25 -5.80
N ASN A 233 -13.14 -20.94 -6.69
CA ASN A 233 -13.69 -21.88 -7.67
C ASN A 233 -12.61 -22.43 -8.61
N ASP A 234 -11.58 -21.64 -8.93
CA ASP A 234 -10.41 -22.09 -9.69
C ASP A 234 -9.63 -23.23 -8.98
N HIS A 235 -9.92 -23.49 -7.70
CA HIS A 235 -9.35 -24.53 -6.85
C HIS A 235 -10.37 -25.58 -6.40
N ASN A 236 -11.56 -25.63 -7.02
CA ASN A 236 -12.69 -26.45 -6.60
C ASN A 236 -13.13 -26.17 -5.14
N LEU A 237 -12.90 -24.95 -4.67
CA LEU A 237 -13.37 -24.46 -3.39
C LEU A 237 -14.48 -23.44 -3.62
N LYS A 238 -15.38 -23.32 -2.64
CA LYS A 238 -16.40 -22.27 -2.62
C LYS A 238 -16.63 -21.84 -1.18
N LEU A 239 -16.92 -20.57 -0.95
CA LEU A 239 -17.45 -20.16 0.34
C LEU A 239 -18.81 -20.82 0.57
N VAL A 240 -19.01 -21.36 1.77
CA VAL A 240 -20.35 -21.74 2.22
C VAL A 240 -21.19 -20.47 2.43
N HIS A 241 -22.52 -20.59 2.38
CA HIS A 241 -23.43 -19.44 2.41
C HIS A 241 -23.17 -18.50 3.60
N GLU A 242 -22.97 -19.05 4.80
CA GLU A 242 -22.66 -18.24 5.99
C GLU A 242 -21.33 -17.50 5.87
N ALA A 243 -20.29 -18.14 5.32
CA ALA A 243 -18.98 -17.51 5.11
C ALA A 243 -19.04 -16.42 4.04
N GLU A 244 -19.87 -16.61 3.00
CA GLU A 244 -20.13 -15.61 1.97
C GLU A 244 -20.81 -14.38 2.55
N LYS A 245 -21.87 -14.57 3.34
CA LYS A 245 -22.59 -13.48 4.03
C LYS A 245 -21.69 -12.74 5.00
N HIS A 246 -20.89 -13.48 5.78
CA HIS A 246 -19.94 -12.90 6.73
C HIS A 246 -18.85 -12.09 6.03
N LEU A 247 -18.28 -12.57 4.92
CA LEU A 247 -17.30 -11.82 4.12
C LEU A 247 -17.91 -10.52 3.56
N THR A 248 -19.11 -10.59 2.98
CA THR A 248 -19.81 -9.41 2.46
C THR A 248 -20.06 -8.37 3.55
N SER A 249 -20.53 -8.80 4.72
CA SER A 249 -20.74 -7.92 5.88
C SER A 249 -19.42 -7.28 6.33
N CYS A 250 -18.38 -8.09 6.52
CA CYS A 250 -17.05 -7.63 6.93
C CYS A 250 -16.48 -6.60 5.93
N MET A 251 -16.65 -6.81 4.63
CA MET A 251 -16.18 -5.88 3.61
C MET A 251 -16.99 -4.58 3.59
N GLY A 252 -18.29 -4.64 3.80
CA GLY A 252 -19.13 -3.46 3.98
C GLY A 252 -18.65 -2.59 5.14
N GLU A 253 -18.38 -3.21 6.29
CA GLU A 253 -17.86 -2.52 7.47
C GLU A 253 -16.45 -1.95 7.26
N LEU A 254 -15.58 -2.66 6.53
CA LEU A 254 -14.25 -2.19 6.20
C LEU A 254 -14.31 -0.95 5.30
N LEU A 255 -15.19 -0.95 4.28
CA LEU A 255 -15.42 0.21 3.41
C LEU A 255 -16.06 1.38 4.17
N ASP A 256 -16.98 1.11 5.10
CA ASP A 256 -17.55 2.13 5.99
C ASP A 256 -16.49 2.78 6.89
N ASN A 257 -15.54 1.98 7.40
CA ASN A 257 -14.39 2.49 8.14
C ASN A 257 -13.51 3.36 7.25
N ALA A 258 -13.22 2.91 6.02
CA ALA A 258 -12.41 3.66 5.07
C ALA A 258 -13.03 5.02 4.73
N GLU A 259 -14.35 5.10 4.51
CA GLU A 259 -15.05 6.38 4.30
C GLU A 259 -15.00 7.29 5.53
N ARG A 260 -15.21 6.74 6.72
CA ARG A 260 -15.18 7.51 7.96
C ARG A 260 -13.81 8.15 8.20
N HIS A 261 -12.76 7.38 7.97
CA HIS A 261 -11.38 7.86 8.12
C HIS A 261 -10.93 8.78 6.98
N CYS A 262 -11.71 8.99 5.92
CA CYS A 262 -11.35 9.98 4.90
C CYS A 262 -11.34 11.41 5.44
N GLY A 263 -12.12 11.72 6.47
CA GLY A 263 -12.17 13.06 7.09
C GLY A 263 -12.65 14.19 6.16
N LEU A 264 -13.08 13.85 4.95
CA LEU A 264 -13.57 14.76 3.91
C LEU A 264 -15.01 14.40 3.61
N GLU A 265 -15.94 15.00 4.35
CA GLU A 265 -17.35 14.60 4.32
C GLU A 265 -17.97 14.63 2.93
N GLN A 266 -17.48 15.46 2.01
CA GLN A 266 -18.06 15.61 0.67
C GLN A 266 -17.40 14.73 -0.39
N ARG A 267 -16.21 14.16 -0.12
CA ARG A 267 -15.47 13.36 -1.11
C ARG A 267 -14.58 12.27 -0.48
N PRO A 268 -15.17 11.27 0.21
CA PRO A 268 -14.38 10.13 0.64
C PRO A 268 -13.75 9.44 -0.58
N ARG A 269 -12.49 9.03 -0.43
CA ARG A 269 -11.74 8.27 -1.43
C ARG A 269 -11.09 7.09 -0.76
N TRP A 270 -11.60 5.91 -1.08
CA TRP A 270 -11.00 4.64 -0.76
C TRP A 270 -10.72 3.86 -2.04
N TYR A 271 -9.73 2.98 -1.95
CA TYR A 271 -9.24 2.13 -3.03
C TYR A 271 -9.27 0.70 -2.52
N LEU A 272 -9.91 -0.19 -3.27
CA LEU A 272 -9.97 -1.62 -3.01
C LEU A 272 -9.39 -2.37 -4.22
N ARG A 273 -8.37 -3.19 -3.98
CA ARG A 273 -7.69 -3.99 -5.01
C ARG A 273 -7.60 -5.44 -4.56
N GLY A 274 -7.87 -6.36 -5.49
CA GLY A 274 -7.67 -7.79 -5.33
C GLY A 274 -6.85 -8.33 -6.51
N PHE A 275 -5.91 -9.24 -6.23
CA PHE A 275 -5.14 -9.92 -7.26
C PHE A 275 -4.87 -11.38 -6.90
N VAL A 276 -5.10 -12.27 -7.87
CA VAL A 276 -4.72 -13.68 -7.84
C VAL A 276 -4.17 -14.06 -9.21
N ASN A 277 -3.09 -14.84 -9.21
CA ASN A 277 -2.59 -15.53 -10.40
C ASN A 277 -2.56 -17.04 -10.12
N ASN A 278 -3.52 -17.78 -10.70
CA ASN A 278 -3.64 -19.23 -10.53
C ASN A 278 -2.82 -20.05 -11.54
N ASN A 279 -1.96 -19.41 -12.35
CA ASN A 279 -0.96 -20.10 -13.16
C ASN A 279 0.32 -20.46 -12.37
N VAL A 280 0.57 -19.82 -11.23
CA VAL A 280 1.74 -20.16 -10.42
C VAL A 280 1.47 -21.37 -9.54
N ARG A 281 2.53 -22.14 -9.25
CA ARG A 281 2.45 -23.37 -8.44
C ARG A 281 1.88 -23.14 -7.04
N ASN A 282 2.19 -22.00 -6.43
CA ASN A 282 1.66 -21.62 -5.11
C ASN A 282 0.94 -20.27 -5.29
N PRO A 283 -0.34 -20.29 -5.67
CA PRO A 283 -1.09 -19.07 -5.87
C PRO A 283 -1.25 -18.33 -4.55
N ILE A 284 -1.23 -17.01 -4.65
CA ILE A 284 -1.40 -16.10 -3.53
C ILE A 284 -2.52 -15.15 -3.89
N CYS A 285 -3.48 -15.00 -2.98
CA CYS A 285 -4.45 -13.93 -3.02
C CYS A 285 -3.93 -12.76 -2.22
N GLU A 286 -3.88 -11.59 -2.87
CA GLU A 286 -3.60 -10.33 -2.22
C GLU A 286 -4.81 -9.41 -2.29
N LEU A 287 -5.09 -8.78 -1.16
CA LEU A 287 -6.11 -7.77 -0.97
C LEU A 287 -5.43 -6.52 -0.39
N ALA A 288 -5.78 -5.37 -0.92
CA ALA A 288 -5.40 -4.09 -0.35
C ALA A 288 -6.61 -3.16 -0.31
N VAL A 289 -6.85 -2.56 0.86
CA VAL A 289 -7.80 -1.46 1.02
C VAL A 289 -7.10 -0.31 1.70
N PHE A 290 -7.22 0.88 1.12
CA PHE A 290 -6.69 2.08 1.76
C PHE A 290 -7.52 3.31 1.46
N ASN A 291 -7.47 4.27 2.37
CA ASN A 291 -8.03 5.60 2.21
C ASN A 291 -7.01 6.66 2.64
N PHE A 292 -7.16 7.86 2.11
CA PHE A 292 -6.44 9.02 2.60
C PHE A 292 -7.33 9.86 3.50
N GLY A 293 -6.78 10.40 4.59
CA GLY A 293 -7.52 11.25 5.52
C GLY A 293 -6.97 11.20 6.94
N LYS A 294 -7.87 11.11 7.92
CA LYS A 294 -7.55 10.99 9.33
C LYS A 294 -7.08 9.57 9.64
N THR A 295 -5.99 9.49 10.39
CA THR A 295 -5.54 8.25 11.05
C THR A 295 -6.52 7.84 12.15
N ILE A 296 -6.43 6.60 12.61
CA ILE A 296 -7.24 6.12 13.74
C ILE A 296 -6.97 6.97 14.97
N SER A 297 -5.71 7.26 15.30
CA SER A 297 -5.39 8.12 16.46
C SER A 297 -5.99 9.52 16.32
N GLU A 298 -5.87 10.17 15.15
CA GLU A 298 -6.45 11.50 14.94
C GLU A 298 -7.97 11.51 15.09
N THR A 299 -8.67 10.41 14.80
CA THR A 299 -10.12 10.36 15.05
C THR A 299 -10.48 10.37 16.52
N PHE A 300 -9.61 9.86 17.39
CA PHE A 300 -9.79 9.93 18.85
C PHE A 300 -9.24 11.23 19.45
N ASP A 301 -8.11 11.73 18.96
CA ASP A 301 -7.50 12.97 19.44
C ASP A 301 -8.40 14.21 19.20
N ASN A 302 -9.37 14.13 18.29
CA ASN A 302 -10.33 15.19 17.99
C ASN A 302 -11.64 15.09 18.81
N LEU A 303 -11.78 14.13 19.72
CA LEU A 303 -12.98 13.96 20.54
C LEU A 303 -12.91 14.83 21.82
N PRO A 304 -14.07 15.23 22.39
CA PRO A 304 -14.13 15.82 23.73
C PRO A 304 -13.46 14.94 24.79
N GLU A 305 -12.82 15.53 25.79
CA GLU A 305 -12.10 14.77 26.83
C GLU A 305 -13.00 13.82 27.62
N ASP A 306 -14.27 14.16 27.77
CA ASP A 306 -15.30 13.39 28.46
C ASP A 306 -15.96 12.31 27.59
N HIS A 307 -15.69 12.28 26.27
CA HIS A 307 -16.25 11.32 25.34
C HIS A 307 -16.00 9.87 25.83
N PHE A 308 -17.07 9.07 25.91
CA PHE A 308 -17.04 7.75 26.57
C PHE A 308 -15.89 6.85 26.10
N SER A 309 -15.76 6.57 24.80
CA SER A 309 -14.65 5.72 24.32
C SER A 309 -13.27 6.28 24.63
N LEU A 310 -13.12 7.60 24.60
CA LEU A 310 -11.83 8.23 24.88
C LEU A 310 -11.50 8.13 26.37
N SER A 311 -12.42 8.53 27.24
CA SER A 311 -12.22 8.63 28.69
C SER A 311 -12.23 7.27 29.40
N GLN A 312 -13.09 6.33 28.97
CA GLN A 312 -13.32 5.06 29.66
C GLN A 312 -12.56 3.87 29.05
N GLN A 313 -12.20 3.92 27.77
CA GLN A 313 -11.59 2.77 27.08
C GLN A 313 -10.17 3.07 26.60
N VAL A 314 -9.97 4.16 25.85
CA VAL A 314 -8.70 4.47 25.19
C VAL A 314 -7.68 5.06 26.16
N ASN A 315 -8.01 6.13 26.89
CA ASN A 315 -7.08 6.78 27.81
C ASN A 315 -6.60 5.86 28.93
N PRO A 316 -7.46 5.04 29.58
CA PRO A 316 -7.00 4.09 30.59
C PRO A 316 -5.99 3.09 30.03
N TYR A 317 -6.23 2.56 28.82
CA TYR A 317 -5.30 1.65 28.16
C TYR A 317 -3.96 2.32 27.82
N ILE A 318 -3.99 3.56 27.31
CA ILE A 318 -2.77 4.33 27.03
C ILE A 318 -1.98 4.58 28.32
N ASN A 319 -2.63 5.11 29.35
CA ASN A 319 -1.99 5.47 30.62
C ASN A 319 -1.31 4.27 31.29
N LYS A 320 -1.92 3.09 31.16
CA LYS A 320 -1.39 1.83 31.67
C LYS A 320 -0.08 1.41 30.98
N HIS A 321 0.00 1.60 29.66
CA HIS A 321 1.04 0.97 28.84
C HIS A 321 2.08 1.94 28.27
N ILE A 322 1.84 3.26 28.27
CA ILE A 322 2.70 4.23 27.57
C ILE A 322 4.14 4.27 28.08
N LYS A 323 4.37 3.94 29.36
CA LYS A 323 5.72 3.89 29.97
C LYS A 323 6.47 2.59 29.65
N LYS A 324 5.83 1.61 29.02
CA LYS A 324 6.44 0.33 28.65
C LYS A 324 7.32 0.49 27.41
N LYS A 325 8.37 -0.33 27.32
CA LYS A 325 9.37 -0.23 26.26
C LYS A 325 8.75 -0.51 24.88
N GLY A 326 8.95 0.42 23.96
CA GLY A 326 8.48 0.30 22.57
C GLY A 326 7.03 0.71 22.36
N MET A 327 6.32 1.10 23.44
CA MET A 327 4.96 1.63 23.35
C MET A 327 4.98 3.12 23.02
N PHE A 328 3.96 3.58 22.32
CA PHE A 328 3.79 4.95 21.89
C PHE A 328 2.30 5.26 21.76
N LYS A 329 1.91 6.52 22.01
CA LYS A 329 0.50 6.94 22.13
C LYS A 329 -0.33 6.49 20.92
N GLU A 330 0.09 6.87 19.72
CA GLU A 330 -0.62 6.56 18.47
C GLU A 330 -0.83 5.04 18.27
N GLY A 331 0.16 4.23 18.62
CA GLY A 331 0.10 2.77 18.54
C GLY A 331 -0.88 2.17 19.54
N LEU A 332 -0.83 2.63 20.80
CA LEU A 332 -1.75 2.20 21.85
C LEU A 332 -3.19 2.65 21.58
N THR A 333 -3.40 3.86 21.09
CA THR A 333 -4.71 4.34 20.63
C THR A 333 -5.26 3.43 19.54
N THR A 334 -4.42 3.06 18.57
CA THR A 334 -4.82 2.16 17.49
C THR A 334 -5.19 0.79 18.03
N VAL A 335 -4.37 0.19 18.89
CA VAL A 335 -4.69 -1.12 19.51
C VAL A 335 -5.98 -1.05 20.31
N ALA A 336 -6.20 -0.01 21.12
CA ALA A 336 -7.45 0.18 21.85
C ALA A 336 -8.67 0.28 20.91
N ALA A 337 -8.54 1.02 19.80
CA ALA A 337 -9.60 1.17 18.81
C ALA A 337 -9.94 -0.11 18.02
N LEU A 338 -9.04 -1.11 18.00
CA LEU A 338 -9.32 -2.41 17.38
C LEU A 338 -10.14 -3.34 18.29
N GLN A 339 -10.31 -2.99 19.57
CA GLN A 339 -11.05 -3.81 20.51
C GLN A 339 -12.56 -3.68 20.31
N GLY A 340 -13.30 -4.74 20.65
CA GLY A 340 -14.74 -4.76 20.49
C GLY A 340 -15.41 -3.65 21.29
N ARG A 341 -16.37 -2.98 20.65
CA ARG A 341 -17.14 -1.85 21.22
C ARG A 341 -16.31 -0.61 21.57
N VAL A 342 -15.14 -0.43 20.96
CA VAL A 342 -14.38 0.82 21.03
C VAL A 342 -14.56 1.58 19.73
N SER A 343 -15.16 2.77 19.80
CA SER A 343 -15.42 3.59 18.61
C SER A 343 -15.50 5.08 18.93
N CYS A 344 -15.03 5.92 18.01
CA CYS A 344 -15.22 7.38 18.09
C CYS A 344 -16.67 7.84 17.93
N LYS A 345 -17.63 6.90 17.83
CA LYS A 345 -19.07 7.15 17.78
C LYS A 345 -19.82 6.79 19.06
N ASN A 346 -19.18 6.08 19.99
CA ASN A 346 -19.82 5.67 21.23
C ASN A 346 -19.69 6.81 22.25
N GLU A 347 -20.75 7.60 22.37
CA GLU A 347 -20.87 8.69 23.35
C GLU A 347 -21.26 8.17 24.73
N LYS A 348 -21.87 6.98 24.79
CA LYS A 348 -22.35 6.31 26.02
C LYS A 348 -21.97 4.84 26.04
N GLU A 349 -22.03 4.24 27.23
CA GLU A 349 -21.75 2.81 27.43
C GLU A 349 -22.70 1.87 26.67
N THR A 350 -23.95 2.30 26.48
CA THR A 350 -24.98 1.54 25.76
C THR A 350 -24.77 1.49 24.25
N ASP A 351 -23.85 2.31 23.72
CA ASP A 351 -23.60 2.37 22.28
C ASP A 351 -22.80 1.15 21.82
N SER A 352 -23.15 0.62 20.65
CA SER A 352 -22.65 -0.67 20.16
C SER A 352 -21.72 -0.57 18.95
N SER A 353 -21.25 0.64 18.57
CA SER A 353 -20.32 0.77 17.44
C SER A 353 -18.95 0.18 17.78
N GLY A 354 -18.18 -0.22 16.77
CA GLY A 354 -16.86 -0.86 16.95
C GLY A 354 -16.90 -2.39 16.84
N THR A 355 -17.82 -2.91 16.04
CA THR A 355 -17.92 -4.34 15.67
C THR A 355 -17.10 -4.68 14.44
N GLY A 356 -17.03 -3.78 13.45
CA GLY A 356 -16.50 -4.19 12.14
C GLY A 356 -15.03 -4.54 12.06
N THR A 357 -14.20 -3.97 12.94
CA THR A 357 -12.80 -4.41 13.03
C THR A 357 -12.70 -5.79 13.67
N ILE A 358 -13.59 -6.13 14.61
CA ILE A 358 -13.66 -7.47 15.19
C ILE A 358 -14.09 -8.49 14.14
N GLU A 359 -15.07 -8.18 13.29
CA GLU A 359 -15.49 -9.07 12.21
C GLU A 359 -14.34 -9.35 11.23
N LEU A 360 -13.54 -8.34 10.88
CA LEU A 360 -12.32 -8.54 10.09
C LEU A 360 -11.30 -9.45 10.79
N LEU A 361 -11.12 -9.30 12.11
CA LEU A 361 -10.19 -10.11 12.88
C LEU A 361 -10.68 -11.56 13.03
N LYS A 362 -11.99 -11.78 13.19
CA LYS A 362 -12.62 -13.10 13.16
C LYS A 362 -12.40 -13.78 11.81
N LEU A 363 -12.70 -13.09 10.71
CA LEU A 363 -12.46 -13.59 9.37
C LEU A 363 -10.99 -13.99 9.17
N PHE A 364 -10.05 -13.14 9.58
CA PHE A 364 -8.62 -13.44 9.51
C PHE A 364 -8.25 -14.69 10.33
N GLN A 365 -8.76 -14.80 11.56
CA GLN A 365 -8.55 -15.96 12.45
C GLN A 365 -9.08 -17.25 11.83
N ASP A 366 -10.31 -17.22 11.30
CA ASP A 366 -10.96 -18.37 10.70
C ASP A 366 -10.22 -18.84 9.45
N MET A 367 -9.81 -17.89 8.59
CA MET A 367 -8.96 -18.18 7.43
C MET A 367 -7.64 -18.80 7.86
N HIS A 368 -6.95 -18.21 8.84
CA HIS A 368 -5.69 -18.74 9.36
C HIS A 368 -5.84 -20.19 9.88
N ASP A 369 -6.85 -20.44 10.70
CA ASP A 369 -7.06 -21.74 11.33
C ASP A 369 -7.46 -22.80 10.30
N ASN A 370 -8.26 -22.44 9.28
CA ASN A 370 -8.58 -23.33 8.17
C ASN A 370 -7.36 -23.65 7.30
N LEU A 371 -6.52 -22.65 6.97
CA LEU A 371 -5.27 -22.89 6.23
C LEU A 371 -4.32 -23.83 7.01
N LYS A 372 -4.22 -23.66 8.34
CA LYS A 372 -3.43 -24.57 9.20
C LYS A 372 -3.94 -26.01 9.15
N LYS A 373 -5.27 -26.22 9.15
CA LYS A 373 -5.87 -27.56 9.01
C LYS A 373 -5.56 -28.20 7.66
N MET A 374 -5.44 -27.41 6.59
CA MET A 374 -5.09 -27.88 5.25
C MET A 374 -3.61 -28.28 5.10
N GLY A 375 -2.73 -27.80 5.99
CA GLY A 375 -1.45 -28.39 6.41
C GLY A 375 -0.41 -28.75 5.34
N ARG A 376 -0.69 -29.72 4.47
CA ARG A 376 0.24 -30.26 3.46
C ARG A 376 0.05 -29.66 2.07
N ASP A 377 -1.13 -29.13 1.76
CA ASP A 377 -1.47 -28.63 0.41
C ASP A 377 -1.16 -27.14 0.19
N ILE A 378 -0.75 -26.43 1.25
CA ILE A 378 -0.59 -24.96 1.23
C ILE A 378 0.76 -24.58 1.82
N LYS A 379 1.57 -23.84 1.05
CA LYS A 379 2.87 -23.32 1.51
C LYS A 379 2.74 -21.86 1.96
N GLY A 380 3.15 -21.60 3.20
CA GLY A 380 3.13 -20.28 3.81
C GLY A 380 1.95 -20.09 4.76
N GLY A 381 1.77 -18.88 5.25
CA GLY A 381 0.67 -18.51 6.14
C GLY A 381 -0.02 -17.24 5.67
N ILE A 382 -1.23 -17.01 6.18
CA ILE A 382 -1.91 -15.73 6.02
C ILE A 382 -1.15 -14.63 6.76
N LYS A 383 -1.08 -13.47 6.15
CA LYS A 383 -0.53 -12.25 6.74
C LYS A 383 -1.53 -11.12 6.53
N MET A 384 -1.72 -10.31 7.54
CA MET A 384 -2.42 -9.04 7.42
C MET A 384 -1.57 -7.94 8.05
N THR A 385 -1.65 -6.73 7.49
CA THR A 385 -1.07 -5.53 8.08
C THR A 385 -2.14 -4.46 8.19
N LEU A 386 -2.05 -3.65 9.25
CA LEU A 386 -2.78 -2.40 9.39
C LEU A 386 -1.76 -1.28 9.58
N ILE A 387 -1.84 -0.28 8.71
CA ILE A 387 -1.02 0.94 8.80
C ILE A 387 -1.96 2.11 8.99
N SER A 388 -1.72 2.89 10.04
CA SER A 388 -2.41 4.16 10.25
C SER A 388 -1.46 5.14 10.92
N GLY A 389 -1.15 6.23 10.22
CA GLY A 389 -0.16 7.20 10.64
C GLY A 389 1.21 6.55 10.85
N SER A 390 1.82 6.73 12.02
CA SER A 390 3.12 6.14 12.35
C SER A 390 3.01 4.70 12.86
N THR A 391 1.79 4.19 13.03
CA THR A 391 1.52 2.85 13.53
C THR A 391 1.53 1.82 12.40
N HIS A 392 2.25 0.73 12.62
CA HIS A 392 2.22 -0.47 11.79
C HIS A 392 1.96 -1.69 12.66
N ILE A 393 0.85 -2.38 12.42
CA ILE A 393 0.45 -3.60 13.13
C ILE A 393 0.49 -4.78 12.17
N ASN A 394 1.22 -5.83 12.55
CA ASN A 394 1.23 -7.10 11.84
C ASN A 394 0.23 -8.09 12.46
N PHE A 395 -0.31 -8.96 11.62
CA PHE A 395 -1.12 -10.11 12.01
C PHE A 395 -0.63 -11.32 11.21
N ASP A 396 -0.27 -12.39 11.90
CA ASP A 396 0.18 -13.65 11.30
C ASP A 396 -0.52 -14.88 11.92
N GLY A 397 -1.48 -14.65 12.83
CA GLY A 397 -2.19 -15.68 13.56
C GLY A 397 -1.45 -16.24 14.78
N SER A 398 -0.37 -15.59 15.23
CA SER A 398 0.33 -15.95 16.47
C SER A 398 -0.53 -15.69 17.72
N TYR A 399 -1.28 -14.59 17.73
CA TYR A 399 -2.25 -14.30 18.79
C TYR A 399 -3.67 -14.61 18.36
N LYS A 400 -4.52 -14.89 19.34
CA LYS A 400 -5.92 -15.23 19.14
C LYS A 400 -6.85 -14.15 19.67
N LEU A 401 -7.97 -13.99 18.98
CA LEU A 401 -9.12 -13.25 19.43
C LEU A 401 -9.67 -13.94 20.67
N LYS A 402 -9.87 -13.18 21.74
CA LYS A 402 -10.39 -13.65 23.01
C LYS A 402 -11.77 -13.05 23.24
N GLN A 403 -12.74 -13.90 23.54
CA GLN A 403 -14.03 -13.47 24.00
C GLN A 403 -13.91 -13.05 25.47
N ARG A 404 -14.47 -11.89 25.82
CA ARG A 404 -14.47 -11.41 27.20
C ARG A 404 -15.55 -12.16 27.98
N LEU A 405 -15.21 -12.56 29.20
CA LEU A 405 -16.19 -13.07 30.16
C LEU A 405 -16.78 -11.90 30.95
N VAL A 406 -18.10 -11.87 31.08
CA VAL A 406 -18.83 -10.93 31.94
C VAL A 406 -19.70 -11.78 32.86
N ASN A 407 -19.50 -11.68 34.18
CA ASN A 407 -20.18 -12.52 35.18
C ASN A 407 -20.04 -14.03 34.92
N ASP A 408 -18.84 -14.47 34.54
CA ASP A 408 -18.53 -15.87 34.17
C ASP A 408 -19.32 -16.42 32.96
N GLU A 409 -20.04 -15.56 32.23
CA GLU A 409 -20.70 -15.88 30.96
C GLU A 409 -19.94 -15.28 29.76
N GLU A 410 -19.99 -15.97 28.63
CA GLU A 410 -19.41 -15.50 27.37
C GLU A 410 -20.14 -14.23 26.88
N SER A 411 -19.41 -13.11 26.76
CA SER A 411 -19.98 -11.87 26.23
C SER A 411 -19.77 -11.73 24.72
N ASP A 412 -20.56 -10.89 24.05
CA ASP A 412 -20.35 -10.54 22.63
C ASP A 412 -19.11 -9.64 22.38
N ILE A 413 -18.32 -9.35 23.43
CA ILE A 413 -17.17 -8.45 23.33
C ILE A 413 -15.92 -9.28 23.08
N PHE A 414 -15.33 -9.08 21.91
CA PHE A 414 -14.06 -9.70 21.53
C PHE A 414 -12.90 -8.73 21.70
N THR A 415 -11.75 -9.28 22.06
CA THR A 415 -10.50 -8.54 22.24
C THR A 415 -9.36 -9.23 21.48
N TYR A 416 -8.49 -8.42 20.88
CA TYR A 416 -7.27 -8.86 20.23
C TYR A 416 -6.10 -8.10 20.88
N PRO A 417 -5.55 -8.61 21.99
CA PRO A 417 -4.59 -7.86 22.82
C PRO A 417 -3.17 -7.85 22.26
N PHE A 418 -2.87 -8.66 21.23
CA PHE A 418 -1.51 -8.89 20.71
C PHE A 418 -0.53 -9.40 21.77
N ASN A 419 -1.02 -10.21 22.70
CA ASN A 419 -0.25 -10.93 23.72
C ASN A 419 -1.08 -12.12 24.24
N ASP A 420 -0.47 -12.98 25.04
CA ASP A 420 -1.15 -14.16 25.62
C ASP A 420 -1.92 -13.85 26.91
N VAL A 421 -1.79 -12.66 27.48
CA VAL A 421 -2.39 -12.29 28.78
C VAL A 421 -3.75 -11.65 28.57
N GLY A 422 -3.81 -10.50 27.91
CA GLY A 422 -5.00 -9.68 27.72
C GLY A 422 -4.64 -8.20 27.63
N LEU A 423 -5.66 -7.33 27.66
CA LEU A 423 -5.46 -5.87 27.66
C LEU A 423 -4.78 -5.34 28.94
N GLU A 424 -4.65 -6.18 29.95
CA GLU A 424 -3.90 -5.92 31.18
C GLU A 424 -2.39 -5.82 30.97
N SER A 425 -1.87 -6.42 29.89
CA SER A 425 -0.46 -6.36 29.49
C SER A 425 -0.29 -5.58 28.19
N GLU A 426 0.90 -5.03 27.97
CA GLU A 426 1.22 -4.32 26.73
C GLU A 426 1.18 -5.28 25.52
N PRO A 427 0.87 -4.77 24.31
CA PRO A 427 0.95 -5.56 23.09
C PRO A 427 2.41 -5.90 22.75
N ASP A 428 2.65 -7.05 22.13
CA ASP A 428 3.99 -7.43 21.68
C ASP A 428 4.52 -6.45 20.62
N ARG A 429 5.69 -5.88 20.89
CA ARG A 429 6.45 -4.97 20.02
C ARG A 429 6.87 -5.58 18.68
N ASN A 430 6.86 -6.91 18.54
CA ASN A 430 7.08 -7.56 17.25
C ASN A 430 5.90 -7.35 16.31
N TYR A 431 4.72 -7.08 16.86
CA TYR A 431 3.47 -6.87 16.14
C TYR A 431 3.10 -5.40 16.08
N LEU A 432 3.21 -4.67 17.19
CA LEU A 432 3.03 -3.21 17.22
C LEU A 432 4.36 -2.49 16.97
N LYS A 433 4.55 -1.94 15.77
CA LYS A 433 5.75 -1.21 15.37
C LYS A 433 5.46 0.26 15.11
N ARG A 434 6.40 1.12 15.49
CA ARG A 434 6.41 2.54 15.13
C ARG A 434 7.31 2.78 13.93
N MET A 435 6.76 3.42 12.91
CA MET A 435 7.52 4.09 11.86
C MET A 435 8.00 5.44 12.41
N LYS A 436 9.30 5.68 12.38
CA LYS A 436 9.94 6.88 12.93
C LYS A 436 9.91 8.04 11.95
N ASP A 437 10.15 7.75 10.67
CA ASP A 437 10.36 8.76 9.63
C ASP A 437 9.18 8.83 8.66
N ALA A 438 8.29 7.82 8.68
CA ALA A 438 7.10 7.74 7.86
C ALA A 438 5.80 7.79 8.67
N ARG A 439 4.77 8.43 8.11
CA ARG A 439 3.42 8.52 8.66
C ARG A 439 2.37 8.42 7.55
N PHE A 440 1.68 7.29 7.43
CA PHE A 440 0.64 7.14 6.40
C PHE A 440 -0.61 7.97 6.73
N PRO A 441 -1.03 8.91 5.87
CA PRO A 441 -2.17 9.80 6.17
C PRO A 441 -3.51 9.11 5.87
N GLY A 442 -3.97 8.28 6.80
CA GLY A 442 -5.22 7.55 6.70
C GLY A 442 -5.11 6.15 7.30
N VAL A 443 -5.80 5.18 6.69
CA VAL A 443 -5.76 3.78 7.08
C VAL A 443 -5.49 2.92 5.84
N MET A 444 -4.62 1.93 5.99
CA MET A 444 -4.32 0.94 4.95
C MET A 444 -4.29 -0.46 5.56
N ILE A 445 -5.07 -1.36 4.98
CA ILE A 445 -5.13 -2.77 5.35
C ILE A 445 -4.67 -3.59 4.15
N ASN A 446 -3.73 -4.49 4.38
CA ASN A 446 -3.29 -5.45 3.37
C ASN A 446 -3.44 -6.84 3.91
N ILE A 447 -4.00 -7.74 3.11
CA ILE A 447 -4.12 -9.16 3.44
C ILE A 447 -3.47 -9.96 2.32
N ARG A 448 -2.68 -10.94 2.69
CA ARG A 448 -2.07 -11.91 1.80
C ARG A 448 -2.31 -13.29 2.37
N PHE A 449 -2.93 -14.18 1.59
CA PHE A 449 -3.06 -15.57 1.96
C PHE A 449 -2.72 -16.48 0.79
N PRO A 450 -2.07 -17.62 1.06
CA PRO A 450 -1.85 -18.64 0.05
C PRO A 450 -3.17 -19.33 -0.29
N LEU A 451 -3.32 -19.69 -1.57
CA LEU A 451 -4.36 -20.59 -2.05
C LEU A 451 -3.75 -22.00 -2.24
N PRO A 452 -4.54 -23.07 -2.15
CA PRO A 452 -4.07 -24.41 -2.50
C PRO A 452 -3.51 -24.48 -3.91
N GLU A 453 -2.71 -25.50 -4.22
CA GLU A 453 -2.31 -25.75 -5.61
C GLU A 453 -3.56 -25.92 -6.49
N ASN A 454 -3.51 -25.40 -7.71
CA ASN A 454 -4.65 -25.47 -8.62
C ASN A 454 -4.92 -26.92 -9.00
N ALA A 455 -6.14 -27.41 -8.78
CA ALA A 455 -6.52 -28.80 -9.06
C ALA A 455 -6.28 -29.20 -10.53
N THR A 456 -6.41 -28.25 -11.46
CA THR A 456 -6.14 -28.47 -12.90
C THR A 456 -4.66 -28.47 -13.27
N GLN A 457 -3.74 -28.23 -12.33
CA GLN A 457 -2.29 -28.43 -12.52
C GLN A 457 -1.81 -29.79 -12.00
N ARG A 458 -2.69 -30.60 -11.38
CA ARG A 458 -2.38 -31.96 -10.89
C ARG A 458 -2.52 -33.05 -11.96
N THR A 459 -2.91 -32.69 -13.17
CA THR A 459 -2.91 -33.51 -14.40
C THR A 459 -1.75 -33.10 -15.28
#